data_AF-A0A970DUF4-F1
#
_entry.id   AF-A0A970DUF4-F1
#
_cell.length_a   1.000
_cell.length_b   1.000
_cell.length_c   1.000
_cell.angle_alpha   90.00
_cell.angle_beta   90.00
_cell.angle_gamma   90.00
#
_symmetry.space_group_name_H-M   'P 1'
#
loop_
_entity.id
_entity.type
_entity.pdbx_description
1 polymer ?
#
loop_
_entity_poly.entity_id
_entity_poly.type
_entity_poly.pdbx_seq_one_letter_code
_entity_poly.pdbx_strand_id
1 'polypeptide(L)'
;MMKKDVYFKKLFFFLFGGLVSLFFFRGEPAAAAWQTLTGREILIREDEVITGDLWVRGNGVKVAGQVKGDLLIFADELELSGKVDGDVLGVTGRTVISGTVTGNVRVLSAFLQIDGAVAGSLSAAGTQLLLGPESKVGSLLSWYTVTRLSGEIAGPALAKG
;
A
#
# COMPACT_ATOMS: atom_id res chain seq x y z
N MET A 1 30.19 20.65 -2.04
CA MET A 1 29.52 19.49 -2.67
C MET A 1 28.22 19.18 -1.91
N MET A 2 27.19 20.02 -2.05
CA MET A 2 25.98 19.96 -1.20
C MET A 2 24.74 20.53 -1.92
N LYS A 3 24.34 19.89 -3.03
CA LYS A 3 23.11 20.24 -3.77
C LYS A 3 22.26 19.02 -4.17
N LYS A 4 22.86 17.86 -4.45
CA LYS A 4 22.14 16.66 -4.94
C LYS A 4 21.07 16.14 -3.98
N ASP A 5 21.32 16.17 -2.66
CA ASP A 5 20.39 15.62 -1.67
C ASP A 5 19.12 16.45 -1.49
N VAL A 6 19.22 17.77 -1.68
CA VAL A 6 18.09 18.70 -1.58
C VAL A 6 17.20 18.61 -2.83
N TYR A 7 17.78 18.45 -4.02
CA TYR A 7 17.00 18.24 -5.24
C TYR A 7 16.32 16.86 -5.27
N PHE A 8 16.94 15.82 -4.71
CA PHE A 8 16.36 14.47 -4.65
C PHE A 8 15.17 14.39 -3.69
N LYS A 9 15.23 15.07 -2.53
CA LYS A 9 14.10 15.19 -1.59
C LYS A 9 12.91 15.95 -2.19
N LYS A 10 13.16 16.99 -2.98
CA LYS A 10 12.11 17.74 -3.71
C LYS A 10 11.51 16.92 -4.85
N LEU A 11 12.32 16.16 -5.58
CA LEU A 11 11.87 15.23 -6.61
C LEU A 11 11.02 14.08 -6.03
N PHE A 12 11.35 13.60 -4.82
CA PHE A 12 10.60 12.57 -4.11
C PHE A 12 9.23 13.06 -3.61
N PHE A 13 9.17 14.30 -3.09
CA PHE A 13 7.90 14.95 -2.75
C PHE A 13 7.03 15.15 -4.01
N PHE A 14 7.65 15.43 -5.15
CA PHE A 14 7.00 15.49 -6.46
C PHE A 14 6.62 14.12 -7.03
N LEU A 15 7.30 13.02 -6.70
CA LEU A 15 6.92 11.68 -7.16
C LEU A 15 5.77 11.10 -6.32
N PHE A 16 5.76 11.34 -5.01
CA PHE A 16 4.67 10.90 -4.14
C PHE A 16 3.45 11.83 -4.22
N GLY A 17 3.65 13.15 -4.30
CA GLY A 17 2.58 14.13 -4.54
C GLY A 17 2.11 14.14 -6.00
N GLY A 18 3.01 13.90 -6.96
CA GLY A 18 2.74 13.88 -8.39
C GLY A 18 1.97 12.64 -8.86
N LEU A 19 2.28 11.47 -8.31
CA LEU A 19 1.56 10.23 -8.65
C LEU A 19 0.14 10.22 -8.08
N VAL A 20 -0.06 10.82 -6.89
CA VAL A 20 -1.40 11.10 -6.36
C VAL A 20 -2.15 12.05 -7.32
N SER A 21 -1.52 13.12 -7.82
CA SER A 21 -2.17 14.03 -8.79
C SER A 21 -2.40 13.47 -10.19
N LEU A 22 -1.64 12.46 -10.64
CA LEU A 22 -1.81 11.83 -11.96
C LEU A 22 -3.07 10.93 -12.03
N PHE A 23 -3.61 10.50 -10.88
CA PHE A 23 -4.92 9.86 -10.80
C PHE A 23 -6.09 10.87 -10.77
N PHE A 24 -5.85 12.13 -10.36
CA PHE A 24 -6.90 13.17 -10.36
C PHE A 24 -7.12 13.85 -11.73
N PHE A 25 -6.19 13.71 -12.69
CA PHE A 25 -6.22 14.49 -13.95
C PHE A 25 -6.62 13.71 -15.21
N ARG A 26 -7.03 12.43 -15.10
CA ARG A 26 -7.42 11.64 -16.28
C ARG A 26 -8.92 11.33 -16.31
N GLY A 27 -9.70 12.38 -16.57
CA GLY A 27 -11.13 12.30 -16.90
C GLY A 27 -11.99 11.94 -15.71
N GLU A 28 -13.14 12.60 -15.55
CA GLU A 28 -14.15 12.15 -14.61
C GLU A 28 -14.53 10.69 -14.97
N PRO A 29 -14.31 9.69 -14.10
CA PRO A 29 -15.04 8.46 -14.26
C PRO A 29 -16.50 8.83 -14.04
N ALA A 30 -17.28 8.75 -15.12
CA ALA A 30 -18.72 8.73 -15.03
C ALA A 30 -19.10 7.64 -14.02
N ALA A 31 -19.45 8.05 -12.79
CA ALA A 31 -20.10 7.23 -11.78
C ALA A 31 -19.44 5.86 -11.44
N ALA A 32 -18.14 5.82 -11.19
CA ALA A 32 -17.58 4.82 -10.26
C ALA A 32 -17.43 5.50 -8.89
N ALA A 33 -18.54 5.63 -8.17
CA ALA A 33 -18.51 6.17 -6.82
C ALA A 33 -17.67 5.23 -5.96
N TRP A 34 -16.47 5.66 -5.55
CA TRP A 34 -15.67 4.95 -4.58
C TRP A 34 -16.54 4.66 -3.37
N GLN A 35 -16.65 3.39 -3.00
CA GLN A 35 -17.31 3.06 -1.75
C GLN A 35 -16.47 3.68 -0.63
N THR A 36 -17.09 4.49 0.22
CA THR A 36 -16.37 5.21 1.27
C THR A 36 -16.77 4.68 2.62
N LEU A 37 -15.79 4.19 3.38
CA LEU A 37 -15.96 3.77 4.76
C LEU A 37 -15.19 4.71 5.68
N THR A 38 -15.88 5.28 6.67
CA THR A 38 -15.25 6.13 7.69
C THR A 38 -15.76 5.75 9.07
N GLY A 39 -14.84 5.58 10.01
CA GLY A 39 -15.16 5.17 11.37
C GLY A 39 -13.90 4.96 12.19
N ARG A 40 -14.03 4.72 13.50
CA ARG A 40 -12.86 4.40 14.33
C ARG A 40 -12.31 3.01 13.99
N GLU A 41 -13.20 2.03 13.92
CA GLU A 41 -12.88 0.64 13.57
C GLU A 41 -13.70 0.25 12.35
N ILE A 42 -13.04 -0.29 11.33
CA ILE A 42 -13.65 -0.75 10.09
C ILE A 42 -13.24 -2.19 9.88
N LEU A 43 -14.24 -3.05 9.66
CA LEU A 43 -14.03 -4.47 9.39
C LEU A 43 -14.80 -4.85 8.13
N ILE A 44 -14.07 -5.36 7.14
CA ILE A 44 -14.63 -6.07 5.99
C ILE A 44 -14.45 -7.56 6.28
N ARG A 45 -15.53 -8.25 6.58
CA ARG A 45 -15.51 -9.67 6.99
C ARG A 45 -15.13 -10.58 5.83
N GLU A 46 -14.71 -11.80 6.14
CA GLU A 46 -14.27 -12.79 5.15
C GLU A 46 -15.32 -13.10 4.08
N ASP A 47 -16.60 -13.07 4.43
CA ASP A 47 -17.74 -13.29 3.53
C ASP A 47 -18.19 -12.03 2.77
N GLU A 48 -17.63 -10.87 3.10
CA GLU A 48 -17.99 -9.59 2.48
C GLU A 48 -17.16 -9.34 1.21
N VAL A 49 -17.86 -8.92 0.15
CA VAL A 49 -17.26 -8.55 -1.13
C VAL A 49 -17.64 -7.12 -1.47
N ILE A 50 -16.64 -6.22 -1.44
CA ILE A 50 -16.78 -4.85 -1.91
C ILE A 50 -16.57 -4.84 -3.42
N THR A 51 -17.58 -4.40 -4.16
CA THR A 51 -17.52 -4.28 -5.62
C THR A 51 -17.02 -2.90 -6.02
N GLY A 52 -15.99 -2.86 -6.87
CA GLY A 52 -15.33 -1.62 -7.29
C GLY A 52 -14.29 -1.12 -6.29
N ASP A 53 -13.95 0.16 -6.42
CA ASP A 53 -12.90 0.81 -5.64
C ASP A 53 -13.40 1.23 -4.26
N LEU A 54 -12.50 1.16 -3.28
CA LEU A 54 -12.80 1.39 -1.87
C LEU A 54 -11.86 2.44 -1.29
N TRP A 55 -12.45 3.48 -0.70
CA TRP A 55 -11.74 4.49 0.07
C TRP A 55 -12.07 4.35 1.56
N VAL A 56 -11.03 4.17 2.38
CA VAL A 56 -11.17 3.91 3.82
C VAL A 56 -10.41 4.94 4.65
N ARG A 57 -11.07 5.45 5.69
CA ARG A 57 -10.44 6.26 6.74
C ARG A 57 -10.85 5.77 8.11
N GLY A 58 -9.90 5.38 8.95
CA GLY A 58 -10.18 4.99 10.34
C GLY A 58 -8.96 4.88 11.23
N ASN A 59 -9.12 4.47 12.49
CA ASN A 59 -7.98 4.17 13.36
C ASN A 59 -7.52 2.75 13.09
N GLY A 60 -8.39 1.76 13.29
CA GLY A 60 -8.17 0.37 12.92
C GLY A 60 -8.98 -0.03 11.69
N VAL A 61 -8.31 -0.60 10.69
CA VAL A 61 -8.95 -1.13 9.49
C VAL A 61 -8.52 -2.58 9.28
N LYS A 62 -9.51 -3.47 9.22
CA LYS A 62 -9.33 -4.90 8.96
C LYS A 62 -10.03 -5.28 7.67
N VAL A 63 -9.29 -5.82 6.72
CA VAL A 63 -9.80 -6.30 5.43
C VAL A 63 -9.57 -7.80 5.35
N ALA A 64 -10.56 -8.57 5.83
CA ALA A 64 -10.56 -10.03 5.75
C ALA A 64 -11.30 -10.55 4.50
N GLY A 65 -12.26 -9.78 3.98
CA GLY A 65 -13.00 -10.08 2.76
C GLY A 65 -12.27 -9.69 1.46
N GLN A 66 -13.05 -9.55 0.39
CA GLN A 66 -12.53 -9.20 -0.93
C GLN A 66 -12.92 -7.78 -1.35
N VAL A 67 -11.95 -7.02 -1.86
CA VAL A 67 -12.17 -5.77 -2.59
C VAL A 67 -11.89 -6.04 -4.07
N LYS A 68 -12.90 -5.88 -4.93
CA LYS A 68 -12.81 -6.18 -6.38
C LYS A 68 -12.21 -5.06 -7.23
N GLY A 69 -11.68 -4.02 -6.60
CA GLY A 69 -11.03 -2.89 -7.25
C GLY A 69 -9.81 -2.44 -6.44
N ASP A 70 -9.55 -1.14 -6.45
CA ASP A 70 -8.44 -0.53 -5.72
C ASP A 70 -8.82 -0.20 -4.28
N LEU A 71 -7.84 -0.24 -3.37
CA LEU A 71 -7.99 0.15 -1.98
C LEU A 71 -7.14 1.40 -1.69
N LEU A 72 -7.81 2.53 -1.45
CA LEU A 72 -7.19 3.75 -0.93
C LEU A 72 -7.42 3.83 0.58
N ILE A 73 -6.37 3.94 1.40
CA ILE A 73 -6.50 3.86 2.85
C ILE A 73 -5.67 4.91 3.61
N PHE A 74 -6.31 5.49 4.63
CA PHE A 74 -5.68 6.33 5.64
C PHE A 74 -6.05 5.81 7.03
N ALA A 75 -5.11 5.16 7.72
CA ALA A 75 -5.39 4.56 9.03
C ALA A 75 -4.20 4.51 9.98
N ASP A 76 -4.43 4.43 11.29
CA ASP A 76 -3.32 4.18 12.22
C ASP A 76 -2.81 2.74 12.04
N GLU A 77 -3.73 1.79 11.90
CA GLU A 77 -3.45 0.37 11.70
C GLU A 77 -4.25 -0.22 10.52
N LEU A 78 -3.56 -0.96 9.65
CA LEU A 78 -4.15 -1.80 8.60
C LEU A 78 -3.75 -3.26 8.81
N GLU A 79 -4.74 -4.14 8.87
CA GLU A 79 -4.61 -5.60 8.77
C GLU A 79 -5.33 -6.08 7.51
N LEU A 80 -4.58 -6.54 6.50
CA LEU A 80 -5.10 -7.06 5.25
C LEU A 80 -4.81 -8.57 5.16
N SER A 81 -5.80 -9.38 5.55
CA SER A 81 -5.74 -10.85 5.45
C SER A 81 -6.54 -11.40 4.27
N GLY A 82 -7.44 -10.61 3.71
CA GLY A 82 -8.27 -10.94 2.56
C GLY A 82 -7.60 -10.67 1.22
N LYS A 83 -8.40 -10.29 0.22
CA LYS A 83 -7.91 -10.07 -1.15
C LYS A 83 -8.28 -8.68 -1.67
N VAL A 84 -7.31 -8.01 -2.29
CA VAL A 84 -7.54 -6.82 -3.11
C VAL A 84 -7.20 -7.16 -4.55
N ASP A 85 -8.19 -7.09 -5.43
CA ASP A 85 -8.02 -7.45 -6.84
C ASP A 85 -7.18 -6.43 -7.62
N GLY A 86 -7.21 -5.16 -7.20
CA GLY A 86 -6.43 -4.06 -7.77
C GLY A 86 -5.20 -3.64 -6.96
N ASP A 87 -4.93 -2.33 -6.95
CA ASP A 87 -3.83 -1.69 -6.25
C ASP A 87 -4.21 -1.30 -4.80
N VAL A 88 -3.23 -1.26 -3.89
CA VAL A 88 -3.36 -0.70 -2.54
C VAL A 88 -2.52 0.57 -2.45
N LEU A 89 -3.15 1.71 -2.17
CA LEU A 89 -2.51 2.98 -1.90
C LEU A 89 -2.84 3.45 -0.49
N GLY A 90 -1.87 3.95 0.27
CA GLY A 90 -2.22 4.52 1.56
C GLY A 90 -1.13 5.14 2.40
N VAL A 91 -1.56 5.77 3.47
CA VAL A 91 -0.71 6.29 4.55
C VAL A 91 -1.18 5.66 5.85
N THR A 92 -0.28 4.95 6.53
CA THR A 92 -0.60 4.28 7.78
C THR A 92 0.48 4.39 8.84
N GLY A 93 0.15 4.11 10.11
CA GLY A 93 1.15 3.92 11.16
C GLY A 93 1.78 2.53 11.09
N ARG A 94 0.93 1.50 11.07
CA ARG A 94 1.31 0.09 10.99
C ARG A 94 0.47 -0.61 9.93
N THR A 95 1.11 -1.40 9.09
CA THR A 95 0.45 -2.24 8.08
C THR A 95 0.96 -3.67 8.16
N VAL A 96 0.04 -4.64 8.18
CA VAL A 96 0.29 -6.07 8.00
C VAL A 96 -0.52 -6.57 6.81
N ILE A 97 0.15 -7.20 5.84
CA ILE A 97 -0.50 -7.85 4.69
C ILE A 97 -0.15 -9.33 4.72
N SER A 98 -1.08 -10.15 5.19
CA SER A 98 -1.01 -11.62 5.14
C SER A 98 -1.82 -12.20 3.98
N GLY A 99 -2.72 -11.41 3.40
CA GLY A 99 -3.55 -11.75 2.27
C GLY A 99 -2.89 -11.57 0.90
N THR A 100 -3.70 -11.35 -0.13
CA THR A 100 -3.23 -11.18 -1.52
C THR A 100 -3.61 -9.81 -2.08
N VAL A 101 -2.64 -9.15 -2.69
CA VAL A 101 -2.84 -7.98 -3.55
C VAL A 101 -2.38 -8.35 -4.95
N THR A 102 -3.31 -8.40 -5.92
CA THR A 102 -2.96 -8.76 -7.32
C THR A 102 -2.32 -7.60 -8.08
N GLY A 103 -2.53 -6.36 -7.64
CA GLY A 103 -1.86 -5.18 -8.17
C GLY A 103 -0.60 -4.79 -7.40
N ASN A 104 -0.37 -3.49 -7.33
CA ASN A 104 0.76 -2.84 -6.68
C ASN A 104 0.39 -2.39 -5.27
N VAL A 105 1.39 -2.36 -4.37
CA VAL A 105 1.25 -1.75 -3.05
C VAL A 105 2.11 -0.49 -3.01
N ARG A 106 1.49 0.67 -2.77
CA ARG A 106 2.16 1.96 -2.65
C ARG A 106 1.80 2.63 -1.32
N VAL A 107 2.66 2.49 -0.32
CA VAL A 107 2.32 2.91 1.05
C VAL A 107 3.40 3.73 1.73
N LEU A 108 2.99 4.73 2.50
CA LEU A 108 3.82 5.29 3.57
C LEU A 108 3.38 4.63 4.88
N SER A 109 4.24 3.83 5.49
CA SER A 109 3.92 3.14 6.74
C SER A 109 5.14 3.08 7.64
N ALA A 110 5.02 3.57 8.89
CA ALA A 110 6.14 3.51 9.83
C ALA A 110 6.62 2.07 10.03
N PHE A 111 5.68 1.13 10.13
CA PHE A 111 5.93 -0.31 10.17
C PHE A 111 5.16 -1.03 9.07
N LEU A 112 5.86 -1.69 8.15
CA LEU A 112 5.24 -2.53 7.11
C LEU A 112 5.73 -3.96 7.24
N GLN A 113 4.79 -4.89 7.37
CA GLN A 113 5.04 -6.33 7.33
C GLN A 113 4.22 -6.96 6.20
N ILE A 114 4.87 -7.74 5.35
CA ILE A 114 4.23 -8.56 4.33
C ILE A 114 4.54 -10.02 4.65
N ASP A 115 3.49 -10.81 4.87
CA ASP A 115 3.56 -12.27 5.01
C ASP A 115 2.79 -13.00 3.89
N GLY A 116 2.02 -12.25 3.09
CA GLY A 116 1.27 -12.76 1.94
C GLY A 116 1.88 -12.41 0.58
N ALA A 117 1.03 -12.25 -0.43
CA ALA A 117 1.44 -12.04 -1.81
C ALA A 117 1.10 -10.63 -2.32
N VAL A 118 2.08 -9.98 -2.94
CA VAL A 118 1.92 -8.77 -3.74
C VAL A 118 2.41 -9.09 -5.14
N ALA A 119 1.50 -9.36 -6.07
CA ALA A 119 1.87 -9.82 -7.41
C ALA A 119 2.59 -8.71 -8.22
N GLY A 120 2.21 -7.45 -8.01
CA GLY A 120 2.86 -6.29 -8.62
C GLY A 120 4.07 -5.76 -7.84
N SER A 121 4.27 -4.45 -7.93
CA SER A 121 5.38 -3.77 -7.26
C SER A 121 5.00 -3.31 -5.85
N LEU A 122 5.90 -3.51 -4.89
CA LEU A 122 5.87 -2.90 -3.57
C LEU A 122 6.74 -1.65 -3.56
N SER A 123 6.11 -0.48 -3.46
CA SER A 123 6.78 0.82 -3.29
C SER A 123 6.41 1.41 -1.95
N ALA A 124 7.35 1.41 -0.99
CA ALA A 124 7.03 1.79 0.37
C ALA A 124 8.14 2.57 1.07
N ALA A 125 7.76 3.39 2.04
CA ALA A 125 8.70 4.11 2.88
C ALA A 125 8.25 4.22 4.33
N GLY A 126 9.21 4.25 5.25
CA GLY A 126 8.96 4.36 6.69
C GLY A 126 10.16 4.02 7.55
N THR A 127 9.92 3.42 8.72
CA THR A 127 10.96 3.11 9.71
C THR A 127 11.41 1.67 9.64
N GLN A 128 10.48 0.71 9.59
CA GLN A 128 10.80 -0.70 9.42
C GLN A 128 9.95 -1.40 8.34
N LEU A 129 10.63 -2.11 7.44
CA LEU A 129 10.07 -3.06 6.48
C LEU A 129 10.47 -4.49 6.85
N LEU A 130 9.49 -5.39 6.92
CA LEU A 130 9.68 -6.82 7.06
C LEU A 130 8.95 -7.55 5.93
N LEU A 131 9.69 -8.31 5.13
CA LEU A 131 9.13 -9.35 4.26
C LEU A 131 9.35 -10.70 4.93
N GLY A 132 8.27 -11.34 5.39
CA GLY A 132 8.29 -12.65 6.03
C GLY A 132 8.71 -13.78 5.07
N PRO A 133 9.09 -14.95 5.57
CA PRO A 133 9.62 -16.05 4.75
C PRO A 133 8.63 -16.57 3.69
N GLU A 134 7.33 -16.49 3.97
CA GLU A 134 6.27 -16.92 3.04
C GLU A 134 5.85 -15.83 2.05
N SER A 135 6.39 -14.62 2.18
CA SER A 135 5.97 -13.50 1.35
C SER A 135 6.49 -13.61 -0.08
N LYS A 136 5.67 -13.17 -1.03
CA LYS A 136 6.02 -13.11 -2.46
C LYS A 136 5.71 -11.72 -3.00
N VAL A 137 6.73 -11.03 -3.50
CA VAL A 137 6.60 -9.67 -4.03
C VAL A 137 7.12 -9.63 -5.46
N GLY A 138 6.36 -9.03 -6.38
CA GLY A 138 6.77 -8.92 -7.78
C GLY A 138 8.03 -8.08 -7.96
N SER A 139 8.08 -6.87 -7.41
CA SER A 139 9.28 -6.01 -7.41
C SER A 139 9.31 -5.12 -6.18
N LEU A 140 10.49 -4.67 -5.75
CA LEU A 140 10.64 -3.89 -4.52
C LEU A 140 11.32 -2.55 -4.78
N LEU A 141 10.70 -1.47 -4.32
CA LEU A 141 11.28 -0.15 -4.13
C LEU A 141 11.00 0.31 -2.69
N SER A 142 12.02 0.31 -1.83
CA SER A 142 11.85 0.62 -0.42
C SER A 142 12.79 1.71 0.08
N TRP A 143 12.25 2.60 0.91
CA TRP A 143 12.99 3.60 1.68
C TRP A 143 12.67 3.44 3.17
N TYR A 144 13.43 2.57 3.84
CA TYR A 144 13.22 2.21 5.24
C TYR A 144 14.53 2.23 6.00
N THR A 145 14.51 2.77 7.22
CA THR A 145 15.69 2.76 8.10
C THR A 145 16.14 1.33 8.40
N VAL A 146 15.19 0.42 8.60
CA VAL A 146 15.45 -1.00 8.83
C VAL A 146 14.67 -1.82 7.81
N THR A 147 15.38 -2.67 7.07
CA THR A 147 14.77 -3.56 6.08
C THR A 147 15.21 -4.99 6.35
N ARG A 148 14.25 -5.89 6.55
CA ARG A 148 14.47 -7.34 6.69
C ARG A 148 13.71 -8.07 5.59
N LEU A 149 14.45 -8.78 4.74
CA LEU A 149 13.89 -9.49 3.59
C LEU A 149 14.15 -10.98 3.79
N SER A 150 13.10 -11.74 4.09
CA SER A 150 13.17 -13.20 4.23
C SER A 150 12.34 -13.94 3.19
N GLY A 151 11.43 -13.25 2.49
CA GLY A 151 10.60 -13.81 1.42
C GLY A 151 11.19 -13.65 0.02
N GLU A 152 10.38 -14.02 -0.97
CA GLU A 152 10.72 -14.02 -2.40
C GLU A 152 10.43 -12.66 -3.05
N ILE A 153 11.38 -12.16 -3.85
CA ILE A 153 11.19 -11.00 -4.72
C ILE A 153 11.50 -11.44 -6.15
N ALA A 154 10.48 -11.49 -7.01
CA ALA A 154 10.60 -12.08 -8.35
C ALA A 154 11.35 -11.19 -9.35
N GLY A 155 11.31 -9.87 -9.14
CA GLY A 155 11.86 -8.85 -10.04
C GLY A 155 12.88 -7.94 -9.36
N PRO A 156 13.14 -6.75 -9.92
CA PRO A 156 14.11 -5.82 -9.37
C PRO A 156 13.80 -5.42 -7.93
N ALA A 157 14.84 -5.39 -7.09
CA ALA A 157 14.75 -4.97 -5.70
C ALA A 157 15.72 -3.82 -5.42
N LEU A 158 15.18 -2.66 -5.04
CA LEU A 158 15.93 -1.52 -4.54
C LEU A 158 15.48 -1.22 -3.10
N ALA A 159 16.38 -1.46 -2.15
CA ALA A 159 16.18 -1.08 -0.75
C ALA A 159 17.20 0.00 -0.36
N LYS A 160 16.70 1.12 0.12
CA LYS A 160 17.49 2.26 0.61
C LYS A 160 17.15 2.53 2.07
N GLY A 161 18.16 2.83 2.87
CA GLY A 161 18.07 3.23 4.27
C GLY A 161 18.96 4.43 4.54
#